data_AF-A0A961PTY6-F1
#
_entry.id   AF-A0A961PTY6-F1
#
_cell.length_a   1.000
_cell.length_b   1.000
_cell.length_c   1.000
_cell.angle_alpha   90.00
_cell.angle_beta   90.00
_cell.angle_gamma   90.00
#
_symmetry.space_group_name_H-M   'P 1'
#
loop_
_entity.id
_entity.type
_entity.pdbx_description
1 polymer ?
#
loop_
_entity_poly.entity_id
_entity_poly.type
_entity_poly.pdbx_seq_one_letter_code
_entity_poly.pdbx_strand_id
1 'polypeptide(L)'
;MLLWVLILALFGAVVAAFGANLPDRLKARVLSVQAAVGAAFFAFLLFTSNPFQRLSFPPLDGSGLNPLLQDPGLAFHPPFLYLGYVGLSTSFAFAVAALIEGRVDAAWARWVRPWTLAAWMFLTIGIALGSWWAYYELGWGGWWFWDPVENASFMPWLIATALLHSAIVVEKREALKTWTVLLAIMAFSFSLIGTFIVRSGIITSVHAFANDPERGVFILAILAVTIGGSLSLFAARAGSLTSKGVFSLVSRESALMLNNVLLVVATFVVFIGTVWPLISEMTFGRKLSVGAPFFDMAFTPFMVVLAMVLPLGAVMPWKRADLGRSMRPLWGVLAASVAFGALVLVVQTGTRMMAPVGLALAAWLILGALVDLGTRVRLGKVGIAEALRRLGNLPRAEFGKFLAHAGLGVTIFGIAAITAWETEDIRVAKPGDSFTISGPATDYQIRFDDVREVQGPNYQATQGVFTVLVEGEEIATLRPEKRVYPVSRMPTTEAAMDIGFWRDVYLVIGDPQEQGGFAVRAYVKPFANWIWAGAIIMALGGLASLSDRRYRVAAGARRRNAAVAAE
;
A
#
# COMPACT_ATOMS: atom_id res chain seq x y z
N MET A 1 -13.54 -5.44 14.83
CA MET A 1 -14.70 -5.08 13.98
C MET A 1 -15.43 -3.82 14.44
N LEU A 2 -15.41 -3.44 15.73
CA LEU A 2 -15.93 -2.13 16.17
C LEU A 2 -15.30 -0.95 15.42
N LEU A 3 -13.96 -0.90 15.32
CA LEU A 3 -13.24 0.15 14.57
C LEU A 3 -13.67 0.19 13.09
N TRP A 4 -13.87 -0.97 12.48
CA TRP A 4 -14.33 -1.10 11.09
C TRP A 4 -15.69 -0.42 10.90
N VAL A 5 -16.66 -0.71 11.79
CA VAL A 5 -18.01 -0.13 11.71
C VAL A 5 -18.02 1.36 12.07
N LEU A 6 -17.20 1.77 13.04
CA LEU A 6 -17.01 3.19 13.38
C LEU A 6 -16.52 3.99 12.16
N ILE A 7 -15.53 3.47 11.45
CA ILE A 7 -15.00 4.13 10.25
C ILE A 7 -16.05 4.14 9.13
N LEU A 8 -16.81 3.05 8.96
CA LEU A 8 -17.89 3.03 7.96
C LEU A 8 -18.95 4.10 8.26
N ALA A 9 -19.37 4.20 9.52
CA ALA A 9 -20.31 5.22 9.98
C ALA A 9 -19.73 6.63 9.78
N LEU A 10 -18.43 6.82 10.05
CA LEU A 10 -17.73 8.08 9.78
C LEU A 10 -17.78 8.46 8.30
N PHE A 11 -17.43 7.54 7.38
CA PHE A 11 -17.53 7.82 5.95
C PHE A 11 -18.96 8.14 5.52
N GLY A 12 -19.96 7.39 5.99
CA GLY A 12 -21.38 7.70 5.77
C GLY A 12 -21.77 9.09 6.28
N ALA A 13 -21.33 9.46 7.48
CA ALA A 13 -21.58 10.79 8.07
C ALA A 13 -20.90 11.91 7.27
N VAL A 14 -19.66 11.70 6.79
CA VAL A 14 -18.96 12.67 5.94
C VAL A 14 -19.67 12.84 4.60
N VAL A 15 -20.16 11.75 3.98
CA VAL A 15 -20.99 11.84 2.76
C VAL A 15 -22.29 12.61 3.04
N ALA A 16 -22.94 12.38 4.19
CA ALA A 16 -24.15 13.09 4.56
C ALA A 16 -23.91 14.61 4.78
N ALA A 17 -22.83 14.96 5.48
CA ALA A 17 -22.48 16.34 5.83
C ALA A 17 -21.96 17.14 4.63
N PHE A 18 -21.07 16.56 3.82
CA PHE A 18 -20.42 17.27 2.71
C PHE A 18 -21.09 17.01 1.34
N GLY A 19 -22.01 16.05 1.24
CA GLY A 19 -22.69 15.71 -0.01
C GLY A 19 -23.77 16.69 -0.49
N ALA A 20 -23.78 17.95 -0.07
CA ALA A 20 -24.83 18.92 -0.42
C ALA A 20 -24.92 19.26 -1.92
N ASN A 21 -23.83 19.04 -2.67
CA ASN A 21 -23.80 19.25 -4.13
C ASN A 21 -24.20 18.01 -4.94
N LEU A 22 -24.59 16.91 -4.27
CA LEU A 22 -25.08 15.71 -4.93
C LEU A 22 -26.58 15.84 -5.19
N PRO A 23 -27.09 15.33 -6.32
CA PRO A 23 -28.53 15.17 -6.50
C PRO A 23 -29.12 14.32 -5.36
N ASP A 24 -30.26 14.74 -4.80
CA ASP A 24 -30.85 14.11 -3.61
C ASP A 24 -31.07 12.61 -3.77
N ARG A 25 -31.50 12.17 -4.96
CA ARG A 25 -31.68 10.74 -5.29
C ARG A 25 -30.38 9.96 -5.21
N LEU A 26 -29.31 10.50 -5.78
CA LEU A 26 -27.99 9.85 -5.75
C LEU A 26 -27.46 9.83 -4.32
N LYS A 27 -27.55 10.95 -3.58
CA LYS A 27 -27.12 11.03 -2.18
C LYS A 27 -27.84 10.00 -1.32
N ALA A 28 -29.17 9.93 -1.42
CA ALA A 28 -29.98 8.97 -0.68
C ALA A 28 -29.53 7.52 -0.99
N ARG A 29 -29.36 7.18 -2.27
CA ARG A 29 -28.92 5.83 -2.68
C ARG A 29 -27.53 5.46 -2.18
N VAL A 30 -26.58 6.39 -2.23
CA VAL A 30 -25.22 6.18 -1.69
C VAL A 30 -25.29 5.90 -0.19
N LEU A 31 -26.04 6.71 0.56
CA LEU A 31 -26.21 6.53 2.00
C LEU A 31 -26.97 5.23 2.33
N SER A 32 -27.97 4.84 1.53
CA SER A 32 -28.67 3.56 1.69
C SER A 32 -27.73 2.36 1.49
N VAL A 33 -26.86 2.38 0.48
CA VAL A 33 -25.89 1.30 0.26
C VAL A 33 -24.86 1.24 1.39
N GLN A 34 -24.35 2.39 1.83
CA GLN A 34 -23.47 2.50 3.01
C GLN A 34 -24.13 1.92 4.26
N ALA A 35 -25.39 2.30 4.51
CA ALA A 35 -26.17 1.81 5.66
C ALA A 35 -26.46 0.30 5.57
N ALA A 36 -26.71 -0.24 4.37
CA ALA A 36 -26.92 -1.67 4.17
C ALA A 36 -25.66 -2.48 4.50
N VAL A 37 -24.49 -2.01 4.02
CA VAL A 37 -23.20 -2.59 4.41
C VAL A 37 -23.00 -2.48 5.93
N GLY A 38 -23.31 -1.33 6.52
CA GLY A 38 -23.21 -1.13 7.97
C GLY A 38 -24.11 -2.08 8.77
N ALA A 39 -25.37 -2.23 8.36
CA ALA A 39 -26.32 -3.15 8.98
C ALA A 39 -25.81 -4.60 8.96
N ALA A 40 -25.20 -5.04 7.84
CA ALA A 40 -24.61 -6.37 7.75
C ALA A 40 -23.47 -6.59 8.76
N PHE A 41 -22.58 -5.61 8.91
CA PHE A 41 -21.49 -5.70 9.90
C PHE A 41 -21.94 -5.49 11.35
N PHE A 42 -22.98 -4.70 11.59
CA PHE A 42 -23.64 -4.64 12.91
C PHE A 42 -24.27 -5.98 13.26
N ALA A 43 -24.94 -6.64 12.31
CA ALA A 43 -25.48 -7.98 12.52
C ALA A 43 -24.36 -9.00 12.84
N PHE A 44 -23.24 -8.95 12.11
CA PHE A 44 -22.05 -9.75 12.44
C PHE A 44 -21.57 -9.52 13.88
N LEU A 45 -21.43 -8.26 14.30
CA LEU A 45 -21.02 -7.92 15.66
C LEU A 45 -22.02 -8.42 16.72
N LEU A 46 -23.32 -8.30 16.46
CA LEU A 46 -24.35 -8.68 17.42
C LEU A 46 -24.45 -10.20 17.58
N PHE A 47 -24.37 -10.96 16.49
CA PHE A 47 -24.68 -12.38 16.50
C PHE A 47 -23.46 -13.30 16.63
N THR A 48 -22.28 -12.92 16.11
CA THR A 48 -21.12 -13.84 16.04
C THR A 48 -19.85 -13.31 16.69
N SER A 49 -19.77 -11.99 16.95
CA SER A 49 -18.53 -11.37 17.44
C SER A 49 -18.79 -10.24 18.45
N ASN A 50 -19.68 -10.48 19.42
CA ASN A 50 -20.11 -9.46 20.37
C ASN A 50 -19.00 -9.15 21.40
N PRO A 51 -18.34 -7.98 21.33
CA PRO A 51 -17.26 -7.64 22.26
C PRO A 51 -17.76 -7.25 23.66
N PHE A 52 -19.08 -7.11 23.84
CA PHE A 52 -19.72 -6.73 25.10
C PHE A 52 -20.37 -7.92 25.81
N GLN A 53 -20.16 -9.14 25.30
CA GLN A 53 -20.61 -10.36 25.97
C GLN A 53 -19.90 -10.50 27.32
N ARG A 54 -20.69 -10.59 28.40
CA ARG A 54 -20.14 -10.71 29.75
C ARG A 54 -19.77 -12.16 30.05
N LEU A 55 -18.64 -12.35 30.72
CA LEU A 55 -18.24 -13.65 31.26
C LEU A 55 -18.99 -13.90 32.57
N SER A 56 -19.51 -15.11 32.74
CA SER A 56 -20.12 -15.55 34.01
C SER A 56 -19.10 -15.65 35.14
N PHE A 57 -17.87 -16.03 34.81
CA PHE A 57 -16.74 -16.12 35.73
C PHE A 57 -15.55 -15.37 35.11
N PRO A 58 -15.43 -14.05 35.31
CA PRO A 58 -14.29 -13.31 34.80
C PRO A 58 -13.01 -13.79 35.52
N PRO A 59 -11.94 -14.12 34.78
CA PRO A 59 -10.67 -14.49 35.40
C PRO A 59 -10.07 -13.28 36.14
N LEU A 60 -9.25 -13.54 37.16
CA LEU A 60 -8.53 -12.47 37.90
C LEU A 60 -7.62 -11.67 36.96
N ASP A 61 -6.94 -12.36 36.05
CA ASP A 61 -6.16 -11.76 34.97
C ASP A 61 -6.81 -12.06 33.62
N GLY A 62 -6.90 -11.05 32.77
CA GLY A 62 -7.30 -11.24 31.38
C GLY A 62 -6.24 -11.98 30.56
N SER A 63 -6.59 -12.41 29.35
CA SER A 63 -5.67 -13.07 28.42
C SER A 63 -4.49 -12.20 27.95
N GLY A 64 -4.46 -10.93 28.35
CA GLY A 64 -3.53 -9.93 27.86
C GLY A 64 -3.79 -9.54 26.39
N LEU A 65 -3.03 -8.57 25.91
CA LEU A 65 -2.89 -8.35 24.47
C LEU A 65 -1.86 -9.35 23.93
N ASN A 66 -2.06 -9.78 22.67
CA ASN A 66 -0.97 -10.45 21.94
C ASN A 66 0.29 -9.57 22.08
N PRO A 67 1.45 -10.12 22.46
CA PRO A 67 2.68 -9.35 22.64
C PRO A 67 3.00 -8.39 21.51
N LEU A 68 2.83 -8.83 20.25
CA LEU A 68 3.08 -7.99 19.08
C LEU A 68 2.16 -6.76 19.03
N LEU A 69 0.95 -6.83 19.61
CA LEU A 69 -0.02 -5.71 19.69
C LEU A 69 0.31 -4.68 20.76
N GLN A 70 1.34 -4.93 21.58
CA GLN A 70 1.76 -4.00 22.62
C GLN A 70 2.74 -2.95 22.08
N ASP A 71 3.39 -3.25 20.95
CA ASP A 71 4.26 -2.30 20.26
C ASP A 71 3.44 -1.14 19.64
N PRO A 72 3.86 0.13 19.84
CA PRO A 72 3.15 1.29 19.28
C PRO A 72 3.02 1.29 17.75
N GLY A 73 4.00 0.75 17.01
CA GLY A 73 3.96 0.66 15.55
C GLY A 73 2.80 -0.21 15.05
N LEU A 74 2.52 -1.34 15.75
CA LEU A 74 1.33 -2.15 15.48
C LEU A 74 0.02 -1.43 15.87
N ALA A 75 0.04 -0.49 16.82
CA ALA A 75 -1.15 0.29 17.18
C ALA A 75 -1.52 1.36 16.13
N PHE A 76 -0.52 1.98 15.48
CA PHE A 76 -0.76 3.09 14.56
C PHE A 76 -1.19 2.69 13.15
N HIS A 77 -0.63 1.61 12.59
CA HIS A 77 -0.89 1.30 11.17
C HIS A 77 -2.29 0.72 10.87
N PRO A 78 -2.93 -0.12 11.74
CA PRO A 78 -4.24 -0.67 11.43
C PRO A 78 -5.32 0.40 11.23
N PRO A 79 -5.40 1.48 12.06
CA PRO A 79 -6.31 2.59 11.78
C PRO A 79 -6.22 3.15 10.35
N PHE A 80 -5.00 3.33 9.82
CA PHE A 80 -4.79 3.76 8.43
C PHE A 80 -5.27 2.71 7.43
N LEU A 81 -4.96 1.43 7.64
CA LEU A 81 -5.48 0.35 6.80
C LEU A 81 -7.01 0.31 6.80
N TYR A 82 -7.67 0.42 7.96
CA TYR A 82 -9.13 0.45 8.04
C TYR A 82 -9.73 1.70 7.38
N LEU A 83 -9.13 2.88 7.55
CA LEU A 83 -9.53 4.10 6.83
C LEU A 83 -9.45 3.91 5.31
N GLY A 84 -8.45 3.16 4.84
CA GLY A 84 -8.30 2.75 3.45
C GLY A 84 -9.36 1.75 2.98
N TYR A 85 -9.38 0.55 3.57
CA TYR A 85 -10.30 -0.54 3.25
C TYR A 85 -11.77 -0.11 3.28
N VAL A 86 -12.17 0.47 4.42
CA VAL A 86 -13.56 0.88 4.64
C VAL A 86 -13.85 2.13 3.83
N GLY A 87 -12.87 3.00 3.58
CA GLY A 87 -13.03 4.15 2.68
C GLY A 87 -13.43 3.74 1.26
N LEU A 88 -12.91 2.62 0.74
CA LEU A 88 -13.30 2.09 -0.57
C LEU A 88 -14.79 1.70 -0.65
N SER A 89 -15.44 1.43 0.49
CA SER A 89 -16.89 1.20 0.52
C SER A 89 -17.68 2.40 0.00
N THR A 90 -17.15 3.61 0.14
CA THR A 90 -17.82 4.83 -0.35
C THR A 90 -17.81 4.84 -1.87
N SER A 91 -16.66 4.56 -2.49
CA SER A 91 -16.55 4.43 -3.94
C SER A 91 -17.43 3.30 -4.48
N PHE A 92 -17.51 2.17 -3.76
CA PHE A 92 -18.46 1.09 -4.06
C PHE A 92 -19.92 1.57 -3.98
N ALA A 93 -20.30 2.30 -2.92
CA ALA A 93 -21.65 2.79 -2.76
C ALA A 93 -22.06 3.77 -3.87
N PHE A 94 -21.15 4.65 -4.30
CA PHE A 94 -21.37 5.50 -5.48
C PHE A 94 -21.52 4.69 -6.77
N ALA A 95 -20.78 3.60 -6.95
CA ALA A 95 -20.91 2.74 -8.12
C ALA A 95 -22.26 2.01 -8.14
N VAL A 96 -22.65 1.38 -7.03
CA VAL A 96 -23.95 0.70 -6.89
C VAL A 96 -25.10 1.69 -7.04
N ALA A 97 -25.04 2.85 -6.40
CA ALA A 97 -26.06 3.89 -6.52
C ALA A 97 -26.22 4.39 -7.96
N ALA A 98 -25.11 4.57 -8.70
CA ALA A 98 -25.15 4.97 -10.10
C ALA A 98 -25.71 3.88 -11.02
N LEU A 99 -25.47 2.60 -10.72
CA LEU A 99 -26.09 1.48 -11.41
C LEU A 99 -27.61 1.43 -11.17
N ILE A 100 -28.06 1.71 -9.94
CA ILE A 100 -29.49 1.81 -9.62
C ILE A 100 -30.13 3.01 -10.34
N GLU A 101 -29.44 4.14 -10.42
CA GLU A 101 -29.90 5.33 -11.16
C GLU A 101 -29.84 5.16 -12.68
N GLY A 102 -29.00 4.26 -13.18
CA GLY A 102 -28.72 4.12 -14.61
C GLY A 102 -27.95 5.31 -15.19
N ARG A 103 -27.20 6.04 -14.38
CA ARG A 103 -26.48 7.27 -14.79
C ARG A 103 -25.04 7.26 -14.30
N VAL A 104 -24.11 7.03 -15.24
CA VAL A 104 -22.67 7.13 -15.03
C VAL A 104 -22.11 8.15 -16.02
N ASP A 105 -21.72 9.32 -15.53
CA ASP A 105 -21.23 10.44 -16.32
C ASP A 105 -19.96 11.07 -15.72
N ALA A 106 -19.48 12.15 -16.34
CA ALA A 106 -18.33 12.89 -15.84
C ALA A 106 -18.57 13.56 -14.48
N ALA A 107 -19.82 13.83 -14.08
CA ALA A 107 -20.13 14.35 -12.75
C ALA A 107 -19.95 13.26 -11.68
N TRP A 108 -20.47 12.06 -11.95
CA TRP A 108 -20.26 10.88 -11.12
C TRP A 108 -18.77 10.60 -10.87
N ALA A 109 -17.95 10.61 -11.94
CA ALA A 109 -16.51 10.37 -11.80
C ALA A 109 -15.81 11.41 -10.91
N ARG A 110 -16.23 12.68 -10.98
CA ARG A 110 -15.71 13.76 -10.11
C ARG A 110 -16.08 13.56 -8.64
N TRP A 111 -17.23 12.95 -8.35
CA TRP A 111 -17.64 12.64 -6.98
C TRP A 111 -16.92 11.42 -6.41
N VAL A 112 -16.73 10.36 -7.19
CA VAL A 112 -16.06 9.12 -6.72
C VAL A 112 -14.58 9.34 -6.43
N ARG A 113 -13.90 10.08 -7.30
CA ARG A 113 -12.45 10.24 -7.29
C ARG A 113 -11.83 10.71 -5.96
N PRO A 114 -12.34 11.74 -5.25
CA PRO A 114 -11.77 12.14 -3.96
C PRO A 114 -11.90 11.04 -2.89
N TRP A 115 -12.97 10.25 -2.89
CA TRP A 115 -13.12 9.13 -1.94
C TRP A 115 -12.13 8.01 -2.22
N THR A 116 -11.99 7.62 -3.50
CA THR A 116 -10.97 6.63 -3.89
C THR A 116 -9.57 7.15 -3.56
N LEU A 117 -9.30 8.43 -3.75
CA LEU A 117 -7.98 9.02 -3.50
C LEU A 117 -7.65 9.07 -2.01
N ALA A 118 -8.62 9.41 -1.17
CA ALA A 118 -8.47 9.36 0.29
C ALA A 118 -8.22 7.93 0.77
N ALA A 119 -9.02 6.97 0.30
CA ALA A 119 -8.84 5.56 0.62
C ALA A 119 -7.47 5.02 0.16
N TRP A 120 -7.07 5.33 -1.08
CA TRP A 120 -5.75 4.97 -1.63
C TRP A 120 -4.61 5.55 -0.80
N MET A 121 -4.69 6.83 -0.40
CA MET A 121 -3.68 7.48 0.45
C MET A 121 -3.55 6.78 1.80
N PHE A 122 -4.67 6.46 2.46
CA PHE A 122 -4.66 5.76 3.74
C PHE A 122 -4.15 4.32 3.61
N LEU A 123 -4.46 3.60 2.52
CA LEU A 123 -3.85 2.31 2.22
C LEU A 123 -2.34 2.44 2.01
N THR A 124 -1.86 3.42 1.25
CA THR A 124 -0.41 3.66 1.07
C THR A 124 0.29 3.86 2.41
N ILE A 125 -0.27 4.68 3.31
CA ILE A 125 0.30 4.94 4.63
C ILE A 125 0.24 3.67 5.50
N GLY A 126 -0.91 3.00 5.55
CA GLY A 126 -1.11 1.81 6.37
C GLY A 126 -0.20 0.65 5.97
N ILE A 127 -0.03 0.41 4.67
CA ILE A 127 0.87 -0.61 4.12
C ILE A 127 2.33 -0.27 4.45
N ALA A 128 2.73 0.99 4.24
CA ALA A 128 4.11 1.41 4.51
C ALA A 128 4.46 1.34 5.99
N LEU A 129 3.56 1.78 6.88
CA LEU A 129 3.75 1.66 8.33
C LEU A 129 3.76 0.20 8.78
N GLY A 130 2.93 -0.67 8.20
CA GLY A 130 2.94 -2.11 8.48
C GLY A 130 4.26 -2.77 8.05
N SER A 131 4.77 -2.43 6.86
CA SER A 131 6.08 -2.89 6.36
C SER A 131 7.23 -2.37 7.23
N TRP A 132 7.21 -1.10 7.62
CA TRP A 132 8.20 -0.52 8.53
C TRP A 132 8.18 -1.22 9.90
N TRP A 133 6.98 -1.45 10.45
CA TRP A 133 6.80 -2.18 11.70
C TRP A 133 7.35 -3.61 11.61
N ALA A 134 6.97 -4.36 10.57
CA ALA A 134 7.45 -5.72 10.35
C ALA A 134 8.99 -5.79 10.24
N TYR A 135 9.59 -4.78 9.61
CA TYR A 135 11.04 -4.66 9.47
C TYR A 135 11.73 -4.56 10.83
N TYR A 136 11.26 -3.70 11.73
CA TYR A 136 11.91 -3.50 13.03
C TYR A 136 11.53 -4.52 14.11
N GLU A 137 10.30 -5.01 14.09
CA GLU A 137 9.76 -5.81 15.18
C GLU A 137 10.03 -7.31 14.99
N LEU A 138 9.89 -7.86 13.78
CA LEU A 138 9.74 -9.32 13.63
C LEU A 138 11.06 -10.12 13.59
N GLY A 139 12.22 -9.47 13.67
CA GLY A 139 13.52 -10.13 13.84
C GLY A 139 14.00 -11.04 12.69
N TRP A 140 13.25 -11.14 11.59
CA TRP A 140 13.62 -11.94 10.40
C TRP A 140 14.35 -11.12 9.33
N GLY A 141 14.46 -9.79 9.54
CA GLY A 141 15.26 -8.89 8.71
C GLY A 141 14.61 -8.42 7.41
N GLY A 142 13.45 -8.92 6.98
CA GLY A 142 12.84 -8.43 5.74
C GLY A 142 11.79 -7.34 5.95
N TRP A 143 11.43 -6.67 4.86
CA TRP A 143 10.49 -5.54 4.82
C TRP A 143 9.12 -5.92 4.24
N TRP A 144 9.00 -7.09 3.60
CA TRP A 144 7.77 -7.61 2.99
C TRP A 144 7.85 -9.13 2.87
N PHE A 145 6.86 -9.85 3.39
CA PHE A 145 6.89 -11.32 3.45
C PHE A 145 5.98 -12.01 2.43
N TRP A 146 5.12 -11.25 1.74
CA TRP A 146 4.03 -11.78 0.92
C TRP A 146 3.05 -12.63 1.74
N ASP A 147 2.86 -12.28 3.01
CA ASP A 147 1.92 -12.99 3.88
C ASP A 147 0.46 -12.73 3.43
N PRO A 148 -0.48 -13.66 3.67
CA PRO A 148 -1.88 -13.47 3.30
C PRO A 148 -2.54 -12.17 3.81
N VAL A 149 -2.12 -11.66 4.97
CA VAL A 149 -2.65 -10.43 5.57
C VAL A 149 -2.05 -9.18 4.94
N GLU A 150 -0.74 -9.16 4.67
CA GLU A 150 -0.08 -8.17 3.81
C GLU A 150 -0.75 -8.12 2.44
N ASN A 151 -0.93 -9.27 1.79
CA ASN A 151 -1.56 -9.40 0.48
C ASN A 151 -3.01 -8.89 0.48
N ALA A 152 -3.76 -9.15 1.55
CA ALA A 152 -5.12 -8.64 1.74
C ALA A 152 -5.19 -7.11 1.68
N SER A 153 -4.13 -6.41 2.13
CA SER A 153 -4.03 -4.94 2.05
C SER A 153 -3.58 -4.44 0.69
N PHE A 154 -2.70 -5.19 0.05
CA PHE A 154 -2.08 -4.80 -1.20
C PHE A 154 -3.03 -4.92 -2.41
N MET A 155 -3.86 -5.97 -2.45
CA MET A 155 -4.83 -6.19 -3.53
C MET A 155 -5.80 -5.00 -3.76
N PRO A 156 -6.52 -4.49 -2.73
CA PRO A 156 -7.38 -3.33 -2.92
C PRO A 156 -6.60 -2.04 -3.24
N TRP A 157 -5.34 -1.91 -2.81
CA TRP A 157 -4.49 -0.77 -3.19
C TRP A 157 -4.18 -0.76 -4.69
N LEU A 158 -3.87 -1.91 -5.30
CA LEU A 158 -3.65 -2.05 -6.74
C LEU A 158 -4.92 -1.71 -7.54
N ILE A 159 -6.07 -2.24 -7.12
CA ILE A 159 -7.35 -1.94 -7.78
C ILE A 159 -7.77 -0.48 -7.57
N ALA A 160 -7.54 0.11 -6.39
CA ALA A 160 -7.78 1.53 -6.14
C ALA A 160 -6.89 2.42 -7.03
N THR A 161 -5.64 2.01 -7.26
CA THR A 161 -4.73 2.68 -8.19
C THR A 161 -5.30 2.65 -9.62
N ALA A 162 -5.76 1.49 -10.09
CA ALA A 162 -6.42 1.38 -11.39
C ALA A 162 -7.71 2.22 -11.47
N LEU A 163 -8.51 2.21 -10.39
CA LEU A 163 -9.75 2.97 -10.29
C LEU A 163 -9.52 4.48 -10.39
N LEU A 164 -8.47 5.01 -9.73
CA LEU A 164 -8.11 6.42 -9.81
C LEU A 164 -7.80 6.85 -11.25
N HIS A 165 -7.02 6.05 -11.97
CA HIS A 165 -6.66 6.30 -13.35
C HIS A 165 -7.87 6.19 -14.29
N SER A 166 -8.70 5.16 -14.10
CA SER A 166 -9.94 4.96 -14.86
C SER A 166 -10.94 6.11 -14.66
N ALA A 167 -11.11 6.58 -13.42
CA ALA A 167 -12.00 7.68 -13.08
C ALA A 167 -11.60 8.99 -13.76
N ILE A 168 -10.28 9.24 -13.96
CA ILE A 168 -9.79 10.40 -14.72
C ILE A 168 -10.24 10.31 -16.18
N VAL A 169 -10.21 9.12 -16.78
CA VAL A 169 -10.66 8.91 -18.16
C VAL A 169 -12.17 9.18 -18.28
N VAL A 170 -12.99 8.69 -17.34
CA VAL A 170 -14.43 8.98 -17.34
C VAL A 170 -14.69 10.48 -17.16
N GLU A 171 -14.03 11.12 -16.18
CA GLU A 171 -14.16 12.56 -15.91
C GLU A 171 -13.84 13.41 -17.14
N LYS A 172 -12.76 13.10 -17.85
CA LYS A 172 -12.28 13.92 -18.97
C LYS A 172 -12.96 13.58 -20.28
N ARG A 173 -13.25 12.29 -20.52
CA ARG A 173 -13.53 11.75 -21.85
C ARG A 173 -14.82 10.94 -21.96
N GLU A 174 -15.51 10.69 -20.85
CA GLU A 174 -16.69 9.82 -20.79
C GLU A 174 -16.48 8.45 -21.47
N ALA A 175 -15.24 7.95 -21.40
CA ALA A 175 -14.84 6.60 -21.83
C ALA A 175 -14.53 5.74 -20.60
N LEU A 176 -14.50 4.41 -20.79
CA LEU A 176 -14.19 3.42 -19.74
C LEU A 176 -15.18 3.44 -18.56
N LYS A 177 -16.45 3.81 -18.81
CA LYS A 177 -17.50 3.87 -17.77
C LYS A 177 -17.68 2.50 -17.09
N THR A 178 -17.93 1.47 -17.91
CA THR A 178 -18.08 0.08 -17.48
C THR A 178 -16.88 -0.40 -16.66
N TRP A 179 -15.68 -0.11 -17.13
CA TRP A 179 -14.44 -0.49 -16.45
C TRP A 179 -14.29 0.20 -15.09
N THR A 180 -14.59 1.49 -15.01
CA THR A 180 -14.49 2.27 -13.77
C THR A 180 -15.48 1.80 -12.71
N VAL A 181 -16.71 1.47 -13.12
CA VAL A 181 -17.72 0.90 -12.22
C VAL A 181 -17.28 -0.49 -11.72
N LEU A 182 -16.78 -1.35 -12.61
CA LEU A 182 -16.27 -2.67 -12.23
C LEU A 182 -15.10 -2.56 -11.24
N LEU A 183 -14.13 -1.67 -11.50
CA LEU A 183 -13.01 -1.43 -10.58
C LEU A 183 -13.47 -0.90 -9.22
N ALA A 184 -14.49 -0.05 -9.16
CA ALA A 184 -15.07 0.42 -7.91
C ALA A 184 -15.74 -0.70 -7.10
N ILE A 185 -16.41 -1.63 -7.79
CA ILE A 185 -16.94 -2.85 -7.17
C ILE A 185 -15.79 -3.70 -6.64
N MET A 186 -14.82 -4.03 -7.50
CA MET A 186 -13.68 -4.88 -7.15
C MET A 186 -12.85 -4.33 -5.99
N ALA A 187 -12.61 -3.01 -5.92
CA ALA A 187 -11.79 -2.40 -4.87
C ALA A 187 -12.34 -2.70 -3.46
N PHE A 188 -13.65 -2.55 -3.27
CA PHE A 188 -14.29 -2.88 -2.01
C PHE A 188 -14.45 -4.39 -1.82
N SER A 189 -14.73 -5.14 -2.88
CA SER A 189 -14.78 -6.61 -2.84
C SER A 189 -13.47 -7.20 -2.31
N PHE A 190 -12.30 -6.75 -2.79
CA PHE A 190 -11.00 -7.20 -2.26
C PHE A 190 -10.76 -6.77 -0.81
N SER A 191 -11.30 -5.63 -0.37
CA SER A 191 -11.26 -5.23 1.04
C SER A 191 -12.10 -6.17 1.94
N LEU A 192 -13.27 -6.60 1.46
CA LEU A 192 -14.09 -7.60 2.16
C LEU A 192 -13.45 -8.98 2.14
N ILE A 193 -12.83 -9.39 1.03
CA ILE A 193 -12.09 -10.65 0.93
C ILE A 193 -10.92 -10.62 1.93
N GLY A 194 -10.21 -9.51 2.05
CA GLY A 194 -9.19 -9.33 3.07
C GLY A 194 -9.73 -9.51 4.48
N THR A 195 -10.94 -8.99 4.76
CA THR A 195 -11.62 -9.21 6.05
C THR A 195 -11.89 -10.70 6.31
N PHE A 196 -12.30 -11.45 5.28
CA PHE A 196 -12.48 -12.90 5.37
C PHE A 196 -11.15 -13.63 5.61
N ILE A 197 -10.09 -13.29 4.88
CA ILE A 197 -8.76 -13.91 5.03
C ILE A 197 -8.26 -13.74 6.47
N VAL A 198 -8.39 -12.55 7.05
CA VAL A 198 -7.83 -12.23 8.38
C VAL A 198 -8.69 -12.78 9.54
N ARG A 199 -9.97 -13.09 9.31
CA ARG A 199 -10.94 -13.41 10.39
C ARG A 199 -11.61 -14.77 10.30
N SER A 200 -11.48 -15.48 9.18
CA SER A 200 -12.10 -16.80 9.02
C SER A 200 -11.36 -17.92 9.75
N GLY A 201 -10.07 -17.73 10.04
CA GLY A 201 -9.20 -18.79 10.57
C GLY A 201 -8.91 -19.92 9.57
N ILE A 202 -9.34 -19.78 8.31
CA ILE A 202 -9.19 -20.80 7.26
C ILE A 202 -7.78 -20.78 6.65
N ILE A 203 -7.16 -19.60 6.56
CA ILE A 203 -5.80 -19.44 6.04
C ILE A 203 -4.87 -19.13 7.22
N THR A 204 -3.80 -19.91 7.36
CA THR A 204 -2.75 -19.67 8.37
C THR A 204 -1.98 -18.40 8.02
N SER A 205 -1.93 -17.43 8.94
CA SER A 205 -1.07 -16.24 8.83
C SER A 205 -0.54 -15.87 10.22
N VAL A 206 0.69 -15.37 10.25
CA VAL A 206 1.33 -14.82 11.45
C VAL A 206 0.62 -13.56 11.96
N HIS A 207 -0.16 -12.90 11.11
CA HIS A 207 -0.95 -11.70 11.42
C HIS A 207 -2.44 -12.01 11.64
N ALA A 208 -2.83 -13.29 11.75
CA ALA A 208 -4.22 -13.68 12.03
C ALA A 208 -4.50 -13.60 13.54
N PHE A 209 -5.41 -12.71 13.95
CA PHE A 209 -5.72 -12.46 15.37
C PHE A 209 -7.01 -13.12 15.87
N ALA A 210 -7.80 -13.76 14.99
CA ALA A 210 -9.03 -14.43 15.37
C ALA A 210 -9.29 -15.64 14.47
N ASN A 211 -9.44 -16.82 15.09
CA ASN A 211 -9.70 -18.08 14.41
C ASN A 211 -11.03 -18.65 14.92
N ASP A 212 -12.12 -18.37 14.21
CA ASP A 212 -13.46 -18.86 14.57
C ASP A 212 -14.25 -19.15 13.27
N PRO A 213 -14.48 -20.43 12.93
CA PRO A 213 -15.19 -20.83 11.72
C PRO A 213 -16.59 -20.21 11.58
N GLU A 214 -17.31 -19.99 12.69
CA GLU A 214 -18.65 -19.39 12.66
C GLU A 214 -18.61 -17.95 12.15
N ARG A 215 -17.57 -17.19 12.54
CA ARG A 215 -17.32 -15.84 12.03
C ARG A 215 -17.00 -15.86 10.54
N GLY A 216 -16.25 -16.87 10.09
CA GLY A 216 -15.91 -17.08 8.69
C GLY A 216 -17.16 -17.24 7.81
N VAL A 217 -18.12 -18.08 8.22
CA VAL A 217 -19.37 -18.32 7.48
C VAL A 217 -20.22 -17.05 7.37
N PHE A 218 -20.34 -16.27 8.44
CA PHE A 218 -21.11 -15.02 8.41
C PHE A 218 -20.47 -13.99 7.46
N ILE A 219 -19.14 -13.83 7.50
CA ILE A 219 -18.42 -12.95 6.57
C ILE A 219 -18.57 -13.43 5.12
N LEU A 220 -18.57 -14.76 4.90
CA LEU A 220 -18.82 -15.33 3.57
C LEU A 220 -20.22 -14.98 3.06
N ALA A 221 -21.25 -14.97 3.92
CA ALA A 221 -22.58 -14.51 3.54
C ALA A 221 -22.60 -13.01 3.17
N ILE A 222 -21.90 -12.16 3.94
CA ILE A 222 -21.73 -10.72 3.60
C ILE A 222 -21.06 -10.58 2.23
N LEU A 223 -20.00 -11.35 1.97
CA LEU A 223 -19.29 -11.38 0.69
C LEU A 223 -20.22 -11.80 -0.45
N ALA A 224 -20.94 -12.91 -0.29
CA ALA A 224 -21.86 -13.42 -1.31
C ALA A 224 -22.93 -12.40 -1.68
N VAL A 225 -23.56 -11.75 -0.69
CA VAL A 225 -24.59 -10.72 -0.93
C VAL A 225 -23.98 -9.47 -1.55
N THR A 226 -22.86 -8.98 -1.02
CA THR A 226 -22.28 -7.70 -1.46
C THR A 226 -21.63 -7.82 -2.83
N ILE A 227 -20.76 -8.82 -3.02
CA ILE A 227 -20.06 -9.06 -4.30
C ILE A 227 -21.03 -9.61 -5.33
N GLY A 228 -21.76 -10.68 -5.00
CA GLY A 228 -22.72 -11.30 -5.91
C GLY A 228 -23.81 -10.31 -6.32
N GLY A 229 -24.44 -9.62 -5.36
CA GLY A 229 -25.48 -8.65 -5.64
C GLY A 229 -25.01 -7.46 -6.50
N SER A 230 -23.81 -6.91 -6.20
CA SER A 230 -23.28 -5.79 -6.99
C SER A 230 -22.83 -6.20 -8.40
N LEU A 231 -22.23 -7.38 -8.57
CA LEU A 231 -21.85 -7.90 -9.88
C LEU A 231 -23.07 -8.30 -10.72
N SER A 232 -24.10 -8.91 -10.11
CA SER A 232 -25.37 -9.19 -10.80
C SER A 232 -26.06 -7.91 -11.25
N LEU A 233 -26.10 -6.89 -10.40
CA LEU A 233 -26.62 -5.57 -10.78
C LEU A 233 -25.81 -4.93 -11.91
N PHE A 234 -24.47 -5.01 -11.83
CA PHE A 234 -23.58 -4.54 -12.88
C PHE A 234 -23.87 -5.25 -14.21
N ALA A 235 -23.97 -6.58 -14.21
CA ALA A 235 -24.29 -7.37 -15.41
C ALA A 235 -25.66 -6.97 -15.99
N ALA A 236 -26.69 -6.83 -15.16
CA ALA A 236 -28.04 -6.42 -15.58
C ALA A 236 -28.08 -4.99 -16.17
N ARG A 237 -27.17 -4.11 -15.75
CA ARG A 237 -27.10 -2.71 -16.21
C ARG A 237 -26.01 -2.47 -17.25
N ALA A 238 -25.17 -3.45 -17.58
CA ALA A 238 -24.00 -3.28 -18.43
C ALA A 238 -24.32 -2.64 -19.79
N GLY A 239 -25.44 -3.03 -20.42
CA GLY A 239 -25.89 -2.48 -21.70
C GLY A 239 -26.26 -1.00 -21.66
N SER A 240 -26.59 -0.46 -20.49
CA SER A 240 -26.88 0.98 -20.30
C SER A 240 -25.63 1.85 -20.13
N LEU A 241 -24.47 1.24 -19.89
CA LEU A 241 -23.19 1.92 -19.63
C LEU A 241 -22.41 2.20 -20.93
N THR A 242 -23.07 2.75 -21.94
CA THR A 242 -22.42 3.05 -23.22
C THR A 242 -21.37 4.15 -23.07
N SER A 243 -20.14 3.83 -23.49
CA SER A 243 -19.04 4.80 -23.54
C SER A 243 -19.19 5.68 -24.78
N LYS A 244 -19.12 6.99 -24.61
CA LYS A 244 -19.26 7.96 -25.71
C LYS A 244 -17.92 8.33 -26.35
N GLY A 245 -16.80 8.11 -25.65
CA GLY A 245 -15.47 8.52 -26.10
C GLY A 245 -14.81 7.51 -27.04
N VAL A 246 -14.51 7.95 -28.26
CA VAL A 246 -13.63 7.23 -29.21
C VAL A 246 -12.19 7.75 -29.08
N PHE A 247 -11.22 6.84 -29.10
CA PHE A 247 -9.79 7.14 -29.02
C PHE A 247 -8.98 6.12 -29.84
N SER A 248 -7.81 6.51 -30.33
CA SER A 248 -6.92 5.61 -31.09
C SER A 248 -6.11 4.69 -30.18
N LEU A 249 -5.63 3.58 -30.74
CA LEU A 249 -4.73 2.64 -30.05
C LEU A 249 -3.51 3.32 -29.41
N VAL A 250 -2.93 4.32 -30.08
CA VAL A 250 -1.87 5.16 -29.50
C VAL A 250 -2.52 6.44 -28.95
N SER A 251 -2.78 6.47 -27.64
CA SER A 251 -3.39 7.61 -26.94
C SER A 251 -3.14 7.50 -25.43
N ARG A 252 -3.36 8.60 -24.70
CA ARG A 252 -3.33 8.57 -23.23
C ARG A 252 -4.40 7.62 -22.65
N GLU A 253 -5.58 7.54 -23.27
CA GLU A 253 -6.64 6.61 -22.87
C GLU A 253 -6.17 5.17 -22.95
N SER A 254 -5.52 4.77 -24.05
CA SER A 254 -4.99 3.42 -24.22
C SER A 254 -3.87 3.10 -23.23
N ALA A 255 -2.97 4.06 -22.94
CA ALA A 255 -1.93 3.88 -21.95
C ALA A 255 -2.51 3.69 -20.54
N LEU A 256 -3.55 4.46 -20.18
CA LEU A 256 -4.26 4.30 -18.90
C LEU A 256 -5.06 2.99 -18.84
N MET A 257 -5.61 2.53 -19.97
CA MET A 257 -6.25 1.22 -20.04
C MET A 257 -5.26 0.08 -19.86
N LEU A 258 -4.09 0.13 -20.53
CA LEU A 258 -3.01 -0.84 -20.33
C LEU A 258 -2.54 -0.86 -18.87
N ASN A 259 -2.33 0.31 -18.26
CA ASN A 259 -2.03 0.43 -16.83
C ASN A 259 -3.07 -0.30 -15.98
N ASN A 260 -4.36 -0.07 -16.23
CA ASN A 260 -5.40 -0.71 -15.44
C ASN A 260 -5.44 -2.22 -15.63
N VAL A 261 -5.24 -2.72 -16.86
CA VAL A 261 -5.16 -4.16 -17.13
C VAL A 261 -3.97 -4.78 -16.38
N LEU A 262 -2.79 -4.16 -16.43
CA LEU A 262 -1.60 -4.65 -15.72
C LEU A 262 -1.83 -4.69 -14.20
N LEU A 263 -2.41 -3.64 -13.61
CA LEU A 263 -2.72 -3.60 -12.17
C LEU A 263 -3.77 -4.65 -11.76
N VAL A 264 -4.80 -4.85 -12.59
CA VAL A 264 -5.82 -5.89 -12.33
C VAL A 264 -5.21 -7.28 -12.43
N VAL A 265 -4.41 -7.56 -13.45
CA VAL A 265 -3.73 -8.85 -13.61
C VAL A 265 -2.77 -9.10 -12.45
N ALA A 266 -1.98 -8.10 -12.05
CA ALA A 266 -1.09 -8.19 -10.90
C ALA A 266 -1.88 -8.47 -9.60
N THR A 267 -3.04 -7.84 -9.42
CA THR A 267 -3.95 -8.15 -8.30
C THR A 267 -4.41 -9.61 -8.33
N PHE A 268 -4.80 -10.13 -9.49
CA PHE A 268 -5.24 -11.52 -9.62
C PHE A 268 -4.10 -12.52 -9.39
N VAL A 269 -2.86 -12.20 -9.78
CA VAL A 269 -1.69 -13.02 -9.44
C VAL A 269 -1.54 -13.12 -7.92
N VAL A 270 -1.60 -11.99 -7.21
CA VAL A 270 -1.51 -11.96 -5.75
C VAL A 270 -2.69 -12.72 -5.11
N PHE A 271 -3.90 -12.49 -5.62
CA PHE A 271 -5.10 -13.17 -5.14
C PHE A 271 -4.99 -14.69 -5.29
N ILE A 272 -4.67 -15.17 -6.50
CA ILE A 272 -4.52 -16.58 -6.80
C ILE A 272 -3.45 -17.20 -5.91
N GLY A 273 -2.26 -16.60 -5.83
CA GLY A 273 -1.19 -17.10 -4.95
C GLY A 273 -1.62 -17.20 -3.49
N THR A 274 -2.39 -16.23 -3.01
CA THR A 274 -2.87 -16.18 -1.62
C THR A 274 -3.93 -17.25 -1.33
N VAL A 275 -4.86 -17.51 -2.26
CA VAL A 275 -5.92 -18.51 -2.05
C VAL A 275 -5.55 -19.91 -2.51
N TRP A 276 -4.46 -20.08 -3.25
CA TRP A 276 -4.04 -21.36 -3.81
C TRP A 276 -3.80 -22.46 -2.76
N PRO A 277 -3.14 -22.20 -1.62
CA PRO A 277 -3.04 -23.17 -0.53
C PRO A 277 -4.39 -23.75 -0.11
N LEU A 278 -5.40 -22.88 0.03
CA LEU A 278 -6.75 -23.27 0.43
C LEU A 278 -7.43 -24.13 -0.64
N ILE A 279 -7.32 -23.73 -1.91
CA ILE A 279 -7.87 -24.50 -3.03
C ILE A 279 -7.21 -25.89 -3.07
N SER A 280 -5.89 -25.96 -2.99
CA SER A 280 -5.14 -27.22 -3.04
C SER A 280 -5.50 -28.17 -1.90
N GLU A 281 -5.70 -27.65 -0.70
CA GLU A 281 -6.13 -28.45 0.45
C GLU A 281 -7.54 -29.00 0.24
N MET A 282 -8.47 -28.18 -0.23
CA MET A 282 -9.87 -28.58 -0.46
C MET A 282 -10.06 -29.54 -1.63
N THR A 283 -9.32 -29.37 -2.73
CA THR A 283 -9.53 -30.17 -3.96
C THR A 283 -8.60 -31.36 -4.06
N PHE A 284 -7.36 -31.24 -3.59
CA PHE A 284 -6.33 -32.28 -3.75
C PHE A 284 -5.92 -32.93 -2.42
N GLY A 285 -6.43 -32.45 -1.28
CA GLY A 285 -6.03 -32.93 0.05
C GLY A 285 -4.55 -32.63 0.39
N ARG A 286 -3.92 -31.69 -0.32
CA ARG A 286 -2.49 -31.36 -0.18
C ARG A 286 -2.32 -29.98 0.42
N LYS A 287 -1.69 -29.93 1.60
CA LYS A 287 -1.24 -28.69 2.22
C LYS A 287 -0.02 -28.17 1.46
N LEU A 288 -0.16 -27.00 0.84
CA LEU A 288 0.91 -26.28 0.16
C LEU A 288 1.09 -24.92 0.82
N SER A 289 2.31 -24.38 0.76
CA SER A 289 2.58 -22.99 1.12
C SER A 289 3.07 -22.27 -0.13
N VAL A 290 2.56 -21.05 -0.34
CA VAL A 290 2.99 -20.16 -1.42
C VAL A 290 3.61 -18.94 -0.76
N GLY A 291 4.92 -18.78 -0.92
CA GLY A 291 5.70 -17.68 -0.33
C GLY A 291 6.35 -16.80 -1.38
N ALA A 292 7.26 -15.92 -0.92
CA ALA A 292 7.93 -14.90 -1.72
C ALA A 292 8.44 -15.36 -3.12
N PRO A 293 9.07 -16.54 -3.29
CA PRO A 293 9.58 -16.95 -4.60
C PRO A 293 8.52 -16.99 -5.72
N PHE A 294 7.29 -17.40 -5.40
CA PHE A 294 6.19 -17.38 -6.38
C PHE A 294 5.80 -15.95 -6.74
N PHE A 295 5.57 -15.12 -5.72
CA PHE A 295 5.10 -13.75 -5.93
C PHE A 295 6.15 -12.91 -6.63
N ASP A 296 7.42 -12.97 -6.22
CA ASP A 296 8.50 -12.21 -6.83
C ASP A 296 8.67 -12.57 -8.32
N MET A 297 8.49 -13.84 -8.68
CA MET A 297 8.57 -14.28 -10.07
C MET A 297 7.33 -13.86 -10.88
N ALA A 298 6.13 -14.02 -10.32
CA ALA A 298 4.87 -13.83 -11.05
C ALA A 298 4.41 -12.36 -11.10
N PHE A 299 4.64 -11.58 -10.04
CA PHE A 299 4.19 -10.20 -9.89
C PHE A 299 5.13 -9.20 -10.57
N THR A 300 6.45 -9.36 -10.39
CA THR A 300 7.48 -8.41 -10.84
C THR A 300 7.41 -8.05 -12.32
N PRO A 301 7.20 -8.99 -13.27
CA PRO A 301 7.14 -8.65 -14.69
C PRO A 301 6.06 -7.61 -15.03
N PHE A 302 4.89 -7.67 -14.38
CA PHE A 302 3.82 -6.71 -14.60
C PHE A 302 4.19 -5.32 -14.10
N MET A 303 4.86 -5.23 -12.95
CA MET A 303 5.32 -3.95 -12.40
C MET A 303 6.46 -3.34 -13.20
N VAL A 304 7.37 -4.16 -13.74
CA VAL A 304 8.43 -3.70 -14.65
C VAL A 304 7.82 -3.09 -15.91
N VAL A 305 6.89 -3.79 -16.57
CA VAL A 305 6.22 -3.26 -17.77
C VAL A 305 5.43 -1.99 -17.46
N LEU A 306 4.75 -1.95 -16.31
CA LEU A 306 4.04 -0.75 -15.86
C LEU A 306 5.00 0.42 -15.67
N ALA A 307 6.12 0.23 -14.99
CA ALA A 307 7.14 1.26 -14.78
C ALA A 307 7.74 1.76 -16.10
N MET A 308 7.99 0.87 -17.06
CA MET A 308 8.49 1.24 -18.39
C MET A 308 7.50 2.13 -19.17
N VAL A 309 6.21 1.79 -19.17
CA VAL A 309 5.21 2.50 -19.97
C VAL A 309 4.78 3.82 -19.32
N LEU A 310 4.89 3.96 -18.00
CA LEU A 310 4.28 5.04 -17.23
C LEU A 310 4.71 6.46 -17.67
N PRO A 311 6.00 6.83 -17.78
CA PRO A 311 6.39 8.18 -18.20
C PRO A 311 5.90 8.53 -19.61
N LEU A 312 5.94 7.57 -20.51
CA LEU A 312 5.43 7.73 -21.87
C LEU A 312 3.91 7.97 -21.85
N GLY A 313 3.15 7.15 -21.14
CA GLY A 313 1.70 7.32 -20.99
C GLY A 313 1.32 8.66 -20.35
N ALA A 314 2.13 9.15 -19.41
CA ALA A 314 1.91 10.41 -18.73
C ALA A 314 1.97 11.63 -19.67
N VAL A 315 2.91 11.63 -20.64
CA VAL A 315 3.11 12.74 -21.58
C VAL A 315 2.27 12.65 -22.85
N MET A 316 1.77 11.46 -23.22
CA MET A 316 0.92 11.28 -24.41
C MET A 316 -0.31 12.21 -24.39
N PRO A 317 -0.73 12.83 -25.49
CA PRO A 317 -1.98 13.57 -25.55
C PRO A 317 -3.22 12.66 -25.53
N TRP A 318 -4.36 13.23 -25.19
CA TRP A 318 -5.68 12.59 -25.26
C TRP A 318 -6.16 12.39 -26.72
N LYS A 319 -7.11 11.48 -26.96
CA LYS A 319 -7.71 11.11 -28.27
C LYS A 319 -6.77 10.36 -29.20
N ARG A 320 -5.66 11.00 -29.55
CA ARG A 320 -4.70 10.49 -30.53
C ARG A 320 -3.32 11.04 -30.23
N ALA A 321 -2.37 10.13 -30.11
CA ALA A 321 -0.97 10.42 -29.92
C ALA A 321 -0.16 9.85 -31.09
N ASP A 322 0.99 10.48 -31.32
CA ASP A 322 2.05 9.93 -32.16
C ASP A 322 3.17 9.48 -31.23
N LEU A 323 3.57 8.21 -31.35
CA LEU A 323 4.52 7.60 -30.42
C LEU A 323 5.89 8.30 -30.51
N GLY A 324 6.37 8.57 -31.72
CA GLY A 324 7.65 9.25 -31.95
C GLY A 324 7.67 10.66 -31.36
N ARG A 325 6.63 11.46 -31.59
CA ARG A 325 6.49 12.81 -31.00
C ARG A 325 6.37 12.79 -29.48
N SER A 326 5.67 11.80 -28.93
CA SER A 326 5.52 11.66 -27.47
C SER A 326 6.82 11.23 -26.80
N MET A 327 7.67 10.48 -27.50
CA MET A 327 8.98 10.03 -27.01
C MET A 327 10.07 11.11 -27.12
N ARG A 328 9.93 12.11 -28.00
CA ARG A 328 10.90 13.21 -28.16
C ARG A 328 11.39 13.84 -26.85
N PRO A 329 10.52 14.28 -25.92
CA PRO A 329 10.97 14.85 -24.65
C PRO A 329 11.57 13.82 -23.68
N LEU A 330 11.39 12.52 -23.93
CA LEU A 330 11.81 11.43 -23.05
C LEU A 330 13.12 10.76 -23.47
N TRP A 331 13.59 10.93 -24.72
CA TRP A 331 14.82 10.27 -25.19
C TRP A 331 16.05 10.57 -24.32
N GLY A 332 16.25 11.83 -23.94
CA GLY A 332 17.37 12.21 -23.06
C GLY A 332 17.27 11.57 -21.68
N VAL A 333 16.06 11.48 -21.14
CA VAL A 333 15.80 10.82 -19.84
C VAL A 333 15.96 9.30 -19.94
N LEU A 334 15.50 8.69 -21.03
CA LEU A 334 15.70 7.26 -21.27
C LEU A 334 17.20 6.95 -21.33
N ALA A 335 17.96 7.71 -22.11
CA ALA A 335 19.41 7.55 -22.22
C ALA A 335 20.10 7.74 -20.86
N ALA A 336 19.74 8.77 -20.09
CA ALA A 336 20.27 8.99 -18.75
C ALA A 336 19.93 7.84 -17.78
N SER A 337 18.70 7.31 -17.84
CA SER A 337 18.25 6.21 -16.99
C SER A 337 18.95 4.90 -17.32
N VAL A 338 19.13 4.61 -18.62
CA VAL A 338 19.89 3.44 -19.09
C VAL A 338 21.37 3.59 -18.75
N ALA A 339 21.95 4.78 -18.93
CA ALA A 339 23.34 5.06 -18.54
C ALA A 339 23.54 4.91 -17.03
N PHE A 340 22.57 5.32 -16.22
CA PHE A 340 22.60 5.10 -14.77
C PHE A 340 22.57 3.60 -14.42
N GLY A 341 21.69 2.82 -15.04
CA GLY A 341 21.68 1.37 -14.87
C GLY A 341 22.98 0.69 -15.34
N ALA A 342 23.56 1.15 -16.45
CA ALA A 342 24.84 0.65 -16.95
C ALA A 342 26.01 1.01 -16.01
N LEU A 343 26.02 2.23 -15.44
CA LEU A 343 26.97 2.63 -14.42
C LEU A 343 26.88 1.73 -13.19
N VAL A 344 25.65 1.46 -12.72
CA VAL A 344 25.41 0.54 -11.61
C VAL A 344 25.95 -0.86 -11.93
N LEU A 345 25.71 -1.39 -13.13
CA LEU A 345 26.22 -2.69 -13.55
C LEU A 345 27.75 -2.77 -13.53
N VAL A 346 28.44 -1.68 -13.87
CA VAL A 346 29.92 -1.61 -13.89
C VAL A 346 30.50 -1.43 -12.50
N VAL A 347 29.85 -0.65 -11.64
CA VAL A 347 30.35 -0.32 -10.29
C VAL A 347 30.03 -1.43 -9.28
N GLN A 348 28.90 -2.13 -9.42
CA GLN A 348 28.52 -3.15 -8.46
C GLN A 348 29.46 -4.36 -8.51
N THR A 349 29.79 -4.89 -7.33
CA THR A 349 30.50 -6.16 -7.21
C THR A 349 29.52 -7.31 -7.38
N GLY A 350 29.32 -7.78 -8.63
CA GLY A 350 28.52 -8.96 -8.95
C GLY A 350 27.69 -8.85 -10.23
N THR A 351 27.03 -9.96 -10.61
CA THR A 351 26.30 -10.09 -11.88
C THR A 351 24.77 -10.00 -11.75
N ARG A 352 24.26 -9.64 -10.57
CA ARG A 352 22.81 -9.55 -10.32
C ARG A 352 22.21 -8.41 -11.15
N MET A 353 21.30 -8.74 -12.08
CA MET A 353 20.65 -7.75 -12.95
C MET A 353 19.53 -6.96 -12.27
N MET A 354 19.10 -7.35 -11.07
CA MET A 354 18.00 -6.69 -10.36
C MET A 354 18.31 -5.23 -10.00
N ALA A 355 19.50 -4.95 -9.46
CA ALA A 355 19.94 -3.58 -9.17
C ALA A 355 19.99 -2.68 -10.42
N PRO A 356 20.74 -3.00 -11.49
CA PRO A 356 20.86 -2.10 -12.64
C PRO A 356 19.52 -1.88 -13.35
N VAL A 357 18.67 -2.90 -13.46
CA VAL A 357 17.33 -2.75 -14.04
C VAL A 357 16.42 -1.92 -13.14
N GLY A 358 16.36 -2.25 -11.84
CA GLY A 358 15.51 -1.55 -10.89
C GLY A 358 15.87 -0.07 -10.72
N LEU A 359 17.17 0.24 -10.65
CA LEU A 359 17.66 1.61 -10.53
C LEU A 359 17.45 2.41 -11.83
N ALA A 360 17.61 1.79 -12.99
CA ALA A 360 17.25 2.42 -14.26
C ALA A 360 15.75 2.75 -14.35
N LEU A 361 14.88 1.83 -13.91
CA LEU A 361 13.43 2.05 -13.86
C LEU A 361 13.05 3.14 -12.86
N ALA A 362 13.69 3.17 -11.69
CA ALA A 362 13.49 4.23 -10.71
C ALA A 362 13.87 5.61 -11.26
N ALA A 363 15.03 5.73 -11.89
CA ALA A 363 15.47 6.96 -12.56
C ALA A 363 14.51 7.35 -13.68
N TRP A 364 14.08 6.39 -14.50
CA TRP A 364 13.11 6.59 -15.58
C TRP A 364 11.79 7.17 -15.09
N LEU A 365 11.28 6.68 -13.95
CA LEU A 365 10.06 7.20 -13.32
C LEU A 365 10.23 8.60 -12.75
N ILE A 366 11.29 8.84 -11.98
CA ILE A 366 11.52 10.14 -11.32
C ILE A 366 11.78 11.23 -12.36
N LEU A 367 12.72 10.99 -13.27
CA LEU A 367 13.07 11.93 -14.34
C LEU A 367 11.91 12.06 -15.34
N GLY A 368 11.17 10.99 -15.61
CA GLY A 368 9.97 11.01 -16.45
C GLY A 368 8.86 11.87 -15.85
N ALA A 369 8.64 11.80 -14.54
CA ALA A 369 7.71 12.67 -13.83
C ALA A 369 8.15 14.15 -13.87
N LEU A 370 9.46 14.41 -13.77
CA LEU A 370 10.02 15.77 -13.97
C LEU A 370 9.80 16.28 -15.39
N VAL A 371 9.94 15.44 -16.41
CA VAL A 371 9.64 15.80 -17.81
C VAL A 371 8.15 16.10 -17.99
N ASP A 372 7.23 15.28 -17.43
CA ASP A 372 5.79 15.59 -17.48
C ASP A 372 5.50 16.96 -16.88
N LEU A 373 6.10 17.28 -15.72
CA LEU A 373 5.96 18.60 -15.09
C LEU A 373 6.56 19.71 -15.96
N GLY A 374 7.76 19.49 -16.51
CA GLY A 374 8.47 20.41 -17.40
C GLY A 374 7.69 20.73 -18.68
N THR A 375 7.06 19.73 -19.30
CA THR A 375 6.23 19.93 -20.50
C THR A 375 5.00 20.80 -20.22
N ARG A 376 4.43 20.73 -19.01
CA ARG A 376 3.27 21.57 -18.61
C ARG A 376 3.63 23.02 -18.40
N VAL A 377 4.82 23.30 -17.84
CA VAL A 377 5.33 24.67 -17.70
C VAL A 377 6.04 25.18 -18.95
N ARG A 378 6.12 24.34 -20.01
CA ARG A 378 6.82 24.63 -21.28
C ARG A 378 8.31 24.93 -21.09
N LEU A 379 8.94 24.22 -20.15
CA LEU A 379 10.39 24.32 -19.91
C LEU A 379 11.17 24.09 -21.21
N GLY A 380 12.15 24.96 -21.50
CA GLY A 380 12.93 24.94 -22.75
C GLY A 380 12.26 25.60 -23.96
N LYS A 381 11.00 26.03 -23.85
CA LYS A 381 10.29 26.81 -24.90
C LYS A 381 10.00 28.26 -24.50
N VAL A 382 10.10 28.56 -23.21
CA VAL A 382 9.93 29.90 -22.63
C VAL A 382 11.12 30.20 -21.72
N GLY A 383 11.36 31.48 -21.41
CA GLY A 383 12.39 31.88 -20.46
C GLY A 383 12.16 31.29 -19.05
N ILE A 384 13.23 31.08 -18.29
CA ILE A 384 13.19 30.41 -16.96
C ILE A 384 12.23 31.12 -16.01
N ALA A 385 12.23 32.45 -15.97
CA ALA A 385 11.31 33.24 -15.13
C ALA A 385 9.83 32.95 -15.44
N GLU A 386 9.47 32.83 -16.72
CA GLU A 386 8.11 32.50 -17.14
C GLU A 386 7.76 31.03 -16.82
N ALA A 387 8.71 30.10 -16.94
CA ALA A 387 8.52 28.71 -16.54
C ALA A 387 8.27 28.59 -15.03
N LEU A 388 9.03 29.30 -14.19
CA LEU A 388 8.84 29.34 -12.74
C LEU A 388 7.51 29.98 -12.36
N ARG A 389 7.10 31.07 -13.04
CA ARG A 389 5.78 31.67 -12.85
C ARG A 389 4.66 30.68 -13.19
N ARG A 390 4.80 29.91 -14.26
CA ARG A 390 3.83 28.85 -14.63
C ARG A 390 3.79 27.73 -13.60
N LEU A 391 4.96 27.32 -13.09
CA LEU A 391 5.08 26.29 -12.05
C LEU A 391 4.28 26.69 -10.80
N GLY A 392 4.45 27.92 -10.31
CA GLY A 392 3.70 28.42 -9.15
C GLY A 392 2.19 28.54 -9.36
N ASN A 393 1.72 28.58 -10.62
CA ASN A 393 0.31 28.67 -10.98
C ASN A 393 -0.32 27.31 -11.35
N LEU A 394 0.45 26.20 -11.31
CA LEU A 394 -0.12 24.89 -11.59
C LEU A 394 -1.11 24.46 -10.51
N PRO A 395 -2.19 23.75 -10.88
CA PRO A 395 -3.08 23.12 -9.91
C PRO A 395 -2.31 22.17 -9.00
N ARG A 396 -2.68 22.10 -7.71
CA ARG A 396 -2.05 21.21 -6.73
C ARG A 396 -2.15 19.74 -7.13
N ALA A 397 -3.18 19.38 -7.87
CA ALA A 397 -3.33 18.08 -8.51
C ALA A 397 -2.16 17.68 -9.43
N GLU A 398 -1.50 18.64 -10.07
CA GLU A 398 -0.35 18.35 -10.94
C GLU A 398 0.90 18.04 -10.14
N PHE A 399 1.11 18.74 -9.02
CA PHE A 399 2.11 18.35 -8.03
C PHE A 399 1.77 17.00 -7.39
N GLY A 400 0.49 16.74 -7.13
CA GLY A 400 0.03 15.44 -6.64
C GLY A 400 0.36 14.30 -7.59
N LYS A 401 0.15 14.49 -8.91
CA LYS A 401 0.58 13.55 -9.94
C LYS A 401 2.10 13.38 -9.91
N PHE A 402 2.88 14.47 -9.91
CA PHE A 402 4.34 14.41 -9.88
C PHE A 402 4.86 13.61 -8.67
N LEU A 403 4.44 13.97 -7.46
CA LEU A 403 4.86 13.33 -6.21
C LEU A 403 4.45 11.85 -6.17
N ALA A 404 3.23 11.49 -6.55
CA ALA A 404 2.80 10.09 -6.55
C ALA A 404 3.68 9.20 -7.46
N HIS A 405 4.02 9.66 -8.66
CA HIS A 405 4.83 8.86 -9.58
C HIS A 405 6.33 8.89 -9.23
N ALA A 406 6.85 10.03 -8.75
CA ALA A 406 8.23 10.12 -8.27
C ALA A 406 8.44 9.27 -7.00
N GLY A 407 7.47 9.27 -6.06
CA GLY A 407 7.49 8.43 -4.86
C GLY A 407 7.47 6.93 -5.19
N LEU A 408 6.74 6.51 -6.23
CA LEU A 408 6.82 5.14 -6.75
C LEU A 408 8.24 4.83 -7.26
N GLY A 409 8.88 5.74 -7.98
CA GLY A 409 10.27 5.59 -8.42
C GLY A 409 11.25 5.45 -7.25
N VAL A 410 11.10 6.27 -6.20
CA VAL A 410 11.90 6.19 -4.97
C VAL A 410 11.67 4.85 -4.24
N THR A 411 10.44 4.35 -4.23
CA THR A 411 10.11 3.04 -3.64
C THR A 411 10.78 1.90 -4.42
N ILE A 412 10.70 1.92 -5.76
CA ILE A 412 11.36 0.93 -6.62
C ILE A 412 12.88 0.96 -6.43
N PHE A 413 13.46 2.15 -6.27
CA PHE A 413 14.88 2.31 -5.95
C PHE A 413 15.23 1.57 -4.65
N GLY A 414 14.51 1.85 -3.56
CA GLY A 414 14.74 1.22 -2.26
C GLY A 414 14.63 -0.31 -2.33
N ILE A 415 13.56 -0.83 -2.96
CA ILE A 415 13.32 -2.27 -3.12
C ILE A 415 14.43 -2.93 -3.94
N ALA A 416 14.80 -2.34 -5.09
CA ALA A 416 15.84 -2.91 -5.95
C ALA A 416 17.22 -2.89 -5.27
N ALA A 417 17.55 -1.82 -4.55
CA ALA A 417 18.82 -1.68 -3.87
C ALA A 417 18.95 -2.66 -2.69
N ILE A 418 17.95 -2.73 -1.79
CA ILE A 418 18.00 -3.64 -0.65
C ILE A 418 18.05 -5.11 -1.11
N THR A 419 17.23 -5.49 -2.10
CA THR A 419 17.17 -6.88 -2.57
C THR A 419 18.45 -7.30 -3.29
N ALA A 420 19.11 -6.37 -3.98
CA ALA A 420 20.33 -6.68 -4.71
C ALA A 420 21.58 -6.72 -3.83
N TRP A 421 21.64 -5.85 -2.82
CA TRP A 421 22.88 -5.52 -2.10
C TRP A 421 22.83 -5.77 -0.59
N GLU A 422 21.74 -6.30 -0.04
CA GLU A 422 21.78 -6.75 1.35
C GLU A 422 22.81 -7.87 1.54
N THR A 423 23.48 -7.81 2.67
CA THR A 423 24.38 -8.86 3.14
C THR A 423 23.87 -9.39 4.47
N GLU A 424 24.03 -10.68 4.67
CA GLU A 424 23.63 -11.38 5.89
C GLU A 424 24.76 -12.23 6.43
N ASP A 425 24.84 -12.31 7.75
CA ASP A 425 25.74 -13.18 8.49
C ASP A 425 24.98 -13.79 9.67
N ILE A 426 24.79 -15.11 9.61
CA ILE A 426 24.09 -15.89 10.64
C ILE A 426 25.08 -16.88 11.23
N ARG A 427 25.37 -16.72 12.52
CA ARG A 427 26.36 -17.55 13.21
C ARG A 427 26.01 -17.75 14.67
N VAL A 428 26.74 -18.65 15.31
CA VAL A 428 26.78 -18.75 16.78
C VAL A 428 27.94 -17.91 17.27
N ALA A 429 27.69 -16.99 18.20
CA ALA A 429 28.70 -16.13 18.79
C ALA A 429 28.63 -16.16 20.33
N LYS A 430 29.77 -15.97 20.99
CA LYS A 430 29.90 -15.85 22.44
C LYS A 430 30.24 -14.40 22.82
N PRO A 431 29.85 -13.94 24.02
CA PRO A 431 30.37 -12.69 24.55
C PRO A 431 31.91 -12.66 24.49
N GLY A 432 32.47 -11.59 23.97
CA GLY A 432 33.89 -11.41 23.64
C GLY A 432 34.23 -11.63 22.16
N ASP A 433 33.39 -12.34 21.39
CA ASP A 433 33.65 -12.57 19.97
C ASP A 433 33.50 -11.30 19.14
N SER A 434 34.27 -11.20 18.06
CA SER A 434 34.12 -10.16 17.04
C SER A 434 34.10 -10.77 15.65
N PHE A 435 33.26 -10.24 14.77
CA PHE A 435 33.17 -10.68 13.39
C PHE A 435 32.88 -9.51 12.46
N THR A 436 33.25 -9.67 11.19
CA THR A 436 33.09 -8.62 10.18
C THR A 436 31.99 -8.99 9.20
N ILE A 437 31.08 -8.06 8.94
CA ILE A 437 30.08 -8.15 7.88
C ILE A 437 30.37 -7.07 6.83
N SER A 438 30.50 -7.48 5.57
CA SER A 438 30.73 -6.53 4.48
C SER A 438 29.46 -5.77 4.14
N GLY A 439 29.58 -4.45 4.01
CA GLY A 439 28.54 -3.62 3.44
C GLY A 439 28.91 -3.09 2.06
N PRO A 440 27.98 -2.40 1.37
CA PRO A 440 28.22 -1.92 0.01
C PRO A 440 29.33 -0.86 -0.11
N ALA A 441 29.63 -0.13 0.97
CA ALA A 441 30.60 0.97 0.97
C ALA A 441 31.78 0.77 1.94
N THR A 442 31.57 0.00 3.01
CA THR A 442 32.59 -0.30 4.03
C THR A 442 32.23 -1.60 4.75
N ASP A 443 33.21 -2.18 5.42
CA ASP A 443 33.04 -3.34 6.29
C ASP A 443 32.67 -2.89 7.71
N TYR A 444 31.80 -3.66 8.36
CA TYR A 444 31.36 -3.39 9.72
C TYR A 444 31.87 -4.50 10.64
N GLN A 445 32.63 -4.13 11.67
CA GLN A 445 33.02 -5.05 12.72
C GLN A 445 31.95 -5.04 13.81
N ILE A 446 31.36 -6.20 14.07
CA ILE A 446 30.40 -6.43 15.14
C ILE A 446 31.13 -7.13 16.28
N ARG A 447 31.21 -6.48 17.44
CA ARG A 447 31.73 -7.07 18.68
C ARG A 447 30.55 -7.43 19.57
N PHE A 448 30.49 -8.68 20.01
CA PHE A 448 29.49 -9.15 20.95
C PHE A 448 30.02 -8.93 22.37
N ASP A 449 29.57 -7.90 23.07
CA ASP A 449 30.15 -7.51 24.35
C ASP A 449 29.64 -8.36 25.52
N ASP A 450 28.32 -8.55 25.61
CA ASP A 450 27.67 -9.09 26.81
C ASP A 450 26.26 -9.63 26.53
N VAL A 451 25.72 -10.45 27.44
CA VAL A 451 24.31 -10.86 27.45
C VAL A 451 23.75 -10.67 28.85
N ARG A 452 22.59 -10.00 28.93
CA ARG A 452 21.93 -9.64 30.18
C ARG A 452 20.50 -10.15 30.20
N GLU A 453 20.08 -10.65 31.36
CA GLU A 453 18.67 -10.89 31.62
C GLU A 453 18.03 -9.60 32.15
N VAL A 454 16.96 -9.15 31.49
CA VAL A 454 16.28 -7.88 31.77
C VAL A 454 14.81 -8.14 32.08
N GLN A 455 14.33 -7.55 33.17
CA GLN A 455 12.91 -7.60 33.54
C GLN A 455 12.18 -6.39 32.95
N GLY A 456 11.28 -6.64 31.99
CA GLY A 456 10.38 -5.65 31.43
C GLY A 456 9.07 -5.49 32.22
N PRO A 457 8.16 -4.59 31.80
CA PRO A 457 6.90 -4.32 32.51
C PRO A 457 6.00 -5.55 32.68
N ASN A 458 5.97 -6.43 31.68
CA ASN A 458 5.17 -7.66 31.66
C ASN A 458 5.86 -8.81 30.90
N TYR A 459 7.18 -8.70 30.67
CA TYR A 459 7.99 -9.69 29.98
C TYR A 459 9.36 -9.85 30.67
N GLN A 460 10.02 -10.97 30.42
CA GLN A 460 11.44 -11.19 30.71
C GLN A 460 12.20 -11.21 29.39
N ALA A 461 13.41 -10.69 29.34
CA ALA A 461 14.17 -10.57 28.10
C ALA A 461 15.63 -10.97 28.25
N THR A 462 16.10 -11.80 27.33
CA THR A 462 17.53 -11.98 27.08
C THR A 462 17.99 -10.89 26.12
N GLN A 463 18.77 -9.93 26.62
CA GLN A 463 19.29 -8.80 25.86
C GLN A 463 20.76 -9.03 25.51
N GLY A 464 21.09 -9.01 24.22
CA GLY A 464 22.48 -8.96 23.77
C GLY A 464 23.00 -7.52 23.74
N VAL A 465 24.28 -7.31 24.01
CA VAL A 465 24.95 -6.01 23.86
C VAL A 465 26.02 -6.15 22.78
N PHE A 466 25.90 -5.36 21.71
CA PHE A 466 26.83 -5.39 20.59
C PHE A 466 27.35 -3.99 20.27
N THR A 467 28.67 -3.84 20.18
CA THR A 467 29.32 -2.65 19.62
C THR A 467 29.53 -2.85 18.11
N VAL A 468 29.14 -1.86 17.31
CA VAL A 468 29.38 -1.78 15.87
C VAL A 468 30.51 -0.80 15.62
N LEU A 469 31.57 -1.25 14.93
CA LEU A 469 32.73 -0.45 14.59
C LEU A 469 32.93 -0.35 13.07
N VAL A 470 33.42 0.80 12.62
CA VAL A 470 33.89 1.05 11.25
C VAL A 470 35.30 1.64 11.35
N GLU A 471 36.28 1.02 10.68
CA GLU A 471 37.68 1.45 10.72
C GLU A 471 38.26 1.57 12.16
N GLY A 472 37.72 0.79 13.10
CA GLY A 472 38.13 0.78 14.51
C GLY A 472 37.40 1.80 15.40
N GLU A 473 36.61 2.70 14.82
CA GLU A 473 35.79 3.67 15.56
C GLU A 473 34.40 3.09 15.84
N GLU A 474 33.92 3.24 17.09
CA GLU A 474 32.57 2.83 17.48
C GLU A 474 31.53 3.80 16.89
N ILE A 475 30.60 3.26 16.11
CA ILE A 475 29.52 4.05 15.50
C ILE A 475 28.16 3.84 16.17
N ALA A 476 27.95 2.69 16.83
CA ALA A 476 26.70 2.39 17.54
C ALA A 476 26.88 1.25 18.56
N THR A 477 26.10 1.29 19.64
CA THR A 477 25.87 0.13 20.52
C THR A 477 24.43 -0.35 20.34
N LEU A 478 24.25 -1.58 19.87
CA LEU A 478 22.95 -2.19 19.58
C LEU A 478 22.58 -3.22 20.66
N ARG A 479 21.31 -3.19 21.07
CA ARG A 479 20.79 -4.02 22.18
C ARG A 479 19.56 -4.83 21.76
N PRO A 480 19.71 -5.86 20.91
CA PRO A 480 18.57 -6.70 20.51
C PRO A 480 18.10 -7.55 21.70
N GLU A 481 16.82 -7.86 21.73
CA GLU A 481 16.19 -8.63 22.81
C GLU A 481 15.46 -9.86 22.27
N LYS A 482 15.46 -10.91 23.08
CA LYS A 482 14.49 -11.99 22.97
C LYS A 482 13.59 -11.96 24.20
N ARG A 483 12.32 -11.59 24.01
CA ARG A 483 11.34 -11.40 25.08
C ARG A 483 10.49 -12.65 25.26
N VAL A 484 10.12 -12.95 26.50
CA VAL A 484 9.16 -13.99 26.88
C VAL A 484 8.08 -13.35 27.74
N TYR A 485 6.84 -13.46 27.30
CA TYR A 485 5.66 -12.93 28.00
C TYR A 485 5.00 -14.06 28.81
N PRO A 486 5.08 -14.07 30.15
CA PRO A 486 4.65 -15.22 30.95
C PRO A 486 3.14 -15.51 30.86
N VAL A 487 2.31 -14.46 30.75
CA VAL A 487 0.84 -14.59 30.69
C VAL A 487 0.39 -15.22 29.38
N SER A 488 0.92 -14.74 28.25
CA SER A 488 0.58 -15.24 26.91
C SER A 488 1.39 -16.47 26.49
N ARG A 489 2.49 -16.78 27.20
CA ARG A 489 3.46 -17.85 26.90
C ARG A 489 4.03 -17.77 25.49
N MET A 490 4.16 -16.55 24.97
CA MET A 490 4.62 -16.30 23.61
C MET A 490 5.96 -15.58 23.66
N PRO A 491 7.04 -16.18 23.11
CA PRO A 491 8.28 -15.47 22.90
C PRO A 491 8.17 -14.51 21.71
N THR A 492 8.81 -13.34 21.81
CA THR A 492 9.00 -12.41 20.69
C THR A 492 10.47 -12.05 20.57
N THR A 493 10.84 -11.56 19.40
CA THR A 493 12.18 -11.03 19.13
C THR A 493 12.04 -9.53 18.95
N GLU A 494 13.04 -8.77 19.37
CA GLU A 494 13.15 -7.34 19.12
C GLU A 494 14.51 -7.09 18.49
N ALA A 495 14.51 -6.64 17.24
CA ALA A 495 15.75 -6.31 16.58
C ALA A 495 16.29 -4.98 17.08
N ALA A 496 17.62 -4.86 17.09
CA ALA A 496 18.27 -3.58 17.29
C ALA A 496 18.90 -3.12 15.97
N MET A 497 18.73 -1.85 15.65
CA MET A 497 19.22 -1.28 14.40
C MET A 497 19.93 0.04 14.61
N ASP A 498 21.02 0.21 13.89
CA ASP A 498 21.62 1.51 13.62
C ASP A 498 21.07 2.01 12.28
N ILE A 499 20.06 2.88 12.36
CA ILE A 499 19.27 3.34 11.21
C ILE A 499 19.96 4.53 10.55
N GLY A 500 20.23 4.42 9.25
CA GLY A 500 20.96 5.43 8.51
C GLY A 500 20.27 5.85 7.21
N PHE A 501 20.75 6.95 6.61
CA PHE A 501 20.20 7.42 5.34
C PHE A 501 20.55 6.49 4.15
N TRP A 502 21.73 5.87 4.20
CA TRP A 502 22.27 5.02 3.14
C TRP A 502 22.12 3.53 3.43
N ARG A 503 22.16 3.14 4.70
CA ARG A 503 22.09 1.74 5.14
C ARG A 503 21.63 1.67 6.58
N ASP A 504 21.13 0.49 6.95
CA ASP A 504 20.90 0.08 8.32
C ASP A 504 21.84 -1.07 8.67
N VAL A 505 22.38 -1.09 9.90
CA VAL A 505 22.99 -2.30 10.49
C VAL A 505 21.95 -2.89 11.42
N TYR A 506 21.57 -4.14 11.17
CA TYR A 506 20.47 -4.82 11.82
C TYR A 506 20.99 -6.04 12.58
N LEU A 507 20.69 -6.13 13.87
CA LEU A 507 21.12 -7.22 14.73
C LEU A 507 19.95 -7.86 15.43
N VAL A 508 19.99 -9.18 15.52
CA VAL A 508 19.04 -10.02 16.25
C VAL A 508 19.79 -11.06 17.05
N ILE A 509 19.37 -11.24 18.30
CA ILE A 509 19.82 -12.32 19.17
C ILE A 509 18.74 -13.41 19.24
N GLY A 510 19.15 -14.65 19.02
CA GLY A 510 18.32 -15.85 19.08
C GLY A 510 18.51 -16.62 20.38
N ASP A 511 18.16 -17.91 20.35
CA ASP A 511 18.28 -18.78 21.53
C ASP A 511 19.74 -19.10 21.90
N PRO A 512 20.01 -19.35 23.19
CA PRO A 512 21.26 -19.98 23.60
C PRO A 512 21.44 -21.34 22.92
N GLN A 513 22.66 -21.65 22.52
CA GLN A 513 23.00 -22.89 21.81
C GLN A 513 23.57 -23.93 22.78
N GLU A 514 23.39 -25.23 22.48
CA GLU A 514 23.82 -26.34 23.35
C GLU A 514 25.32 -26.32 23.66
N GLN A 515 26.15 -25.88 22.70
CA GLN A 515 27.61 -25.78 22.83
C GLN A 515 28.10 -24.43 23.41
N GLY A 516 27.18 -23.64 23.95
CA GLY A 516 27.39 -22.28 24.45
C GLY A 516 27.35 -21.22 23.35
N GLY A 517 27.11 -19.97 23.77
CA GLY A 517 26.88 -18.85 22.86
C GLY A 517 25.42 -18.73 22.41
N PHE A 518 25.17 -17.77 21.53
CA PHE A 518 23.84 -17.42 21.05
C PHE A 518 23.82 -17.40 19.53
N ALA A 519 22.70 -17.77 18.91
CA ALA A 519 22.50 -17.52 17.50
C ALA A 519 22.39 -16.01 17.28
N VAL A 520 23.28 -15.43 16.47
CA VAL A 520 23.28 -14.01 16.13
C VAL A 520 23.05 -13.89 14.63
N ARG A 521 22.14 -12.98 14.26
CA ARG A 521 21.92 -12.60 12.86
C ARG A 521 22.29 -11.14 12.70
N ALA A 522 23.24 -10.88 11.81
CA ALA A 522 23.65 -9.54 11.43
C ALA A 522 23.32 -9.30 9.96
N TYR A 523 22.82 -8.11 9.66
CA TYR A 523 22.58 -7.68 8.29
C TYR A 523 23.09 -6.27 8.08
N VAL A 524 23.58 -5.99 6.86
CA VAL A 524 23.74 -4.64 6.35
C VAL A 524 22.71 -4.43 5.25
N LYS A 525 21.75 -3.53 5.48
CA LYS A 525 20.58 -3.34 4.62
C LYS A 525 20.64 -1.96 3.96
N PRO A 526 21.03 -1.87 2.69
CA PRO A 526 21.18 -0.59 2.03
C PRO A 526 19.82 -0.03 1.61
N PHE A 527 19.63 1.28 1.81
CA PHE A 527 18.48 2.06 1.35
C PHE A 527 17.09 1.58 1.81
N ALA A 528 16.97 0.83 2.91
CA ALA A 528 15.68 0.41 3.45
C ALA A 528 14.75 1.63 3.69
N ASN A 529 15.31 2.71 4.25
CA ASN A 529 14.61 3.99 4.47
C ASN A 529 13.99 4.62 3.22
N TRP A 530 14.49 4.30 2.03
CA TRP A 530 13.97 4.83 0.77
C TRP A 530 12.65 4.19 0.36
N ILE A 531 12.37 2.96 0.82
CA ILE A 531 11.06 2.33 0.62
C ILE A 531 9.97 3.17 1.31
N TRP A 532 10.18 3.52 2.58
CA TRP A 532 9.22 4.33 3.34
C TRP A 532 9.20 5.79 2.88
N ALA A 533 10.36 6.37 2.53
CA ALA A 533 10.42 7.71 1.95
C ALA A 533 9.58 7.81 0.66
N GLY A 534 9.68 6.81 -0.22
CA GLY A 534 8.88 6.72 -1.43
C GLY A 534 7.38 6.67 -1.14
N ALA A 535 6.95 5.86 -0.17
CA ALA A 535 5.55 5.80 0.27
C ALA A 535 5.05 7.11 0.89
N ILE A 536 5.87 7.81 1.69
CA ILE A 536 5.56 9.13 2.23
C ILE A 536 5.36 10.14 1.10
N ILE A 537 6.27 10.17 0.12
CA ILE A 537 6.16 11.06 -1.05
C ILE A 537 4.86 10.75 -1.83
N MET A 538 4.50 9.48 -1.99
CA MET A 538 3.24 9.08 -2.62
C MET A 538 2.01 9.59 -1.85
N ALA A 539 2.00 9.42 -0.53
CA ALA A 539 0.92 9.90 0.33
C ALA A 539 0.79 11.44 0.27
N LEU A 540 1.90 12.17 0.30
CA LEU A 540 1.93 13.63 0.11
C LEU A 540 1.39 14.03 -1.27
N GLY A 541 1.65 13.23 -2.31
CA GLY A 541 1.03 13.41 -3.63
C GLY A 541 -0.49 13.27 -3.61
N GLY A 542 -1.00 12.26 -2.89
CA GLY A 542 -2.43 12.09 -2.63
C GLY A 542 -3.04 13.29 -1.92
N LEU A 543 -2.41 13.76 -0.84
CA LEU A 543 -2.83 14.92 -0.07
C LEU A 543 -2.83 16.21 -0.89
N ALA A 544 -1.76 16.44 -1.68
CA ALA A 544 -1.68 17.59 -2.58
C ALA A 544 -2.85 17.59 -3.58
N SER A 545 -3.17 16.44 -4.17
CA SER A 545 -4.30 16.30 -5.10
C SER A 545 -5.66 16.47 -4.43
N LEU A 546 -5.86 15.98 -3.19
CA LEU A 546 -7.10 16.19 -2.42
C LEU A 546 -7.31 17.65 -2.03
N SER A 547 -6.22 18.37 -1.72
CA SER A 547 -6.27 19.78 -1.35
C SER A 547 -6.49 20.75 -2.53
N ASP A 548 -6.64 20.22 -3.75
CA ASP A 548 -6.87 21.01 -4.96
C ASP A 548 -8.24 21.72 -4.91
N ARG A 549 -8.28 22.96 -5.42
CA ARG A 549 -9.49 23.79 -5.43
C ARG A 549 -10.66 23.12 -6.14
N ARG A 550 -10.39 22.25 -7.13
CA ARG A 550 -11.41 21.49 -7.86
C ARG A 550 -12.20 20.50 -7.02
N TYR A 551 -11.68 20.09 -5.85
CA TYR A 551 -12.33 19.18 -4.91
C TYR A 551 -12.81 19.87 -3.63
N ARG A 552 -12.69 21.20 -3.52
CA ARG A 552 -13.25 21.91 -2.36
C ARG A 552 -14.77 21.83 -2.45
N VAL A 553 -15.33 20.89 -1.69
CA VAL A 553 -16.77 20.56 -1.62
C VAL A 553 -17.65 21.74 -1.15
N ALA A 554 -17.09 22.89 -0.78
CA ALA A 554 -17.83 24.06 -0.29
C ALA A 554 -17.54 25.38 -1.02
N ALA A 555 -16.79 25.41 -2.13
CA ALA A 555 -16.47 26.68 -2.79
C ALA A 555 -17.70 27.38 -3.40
N GLY A 556 -18.80 26.66 -3.66
CA GLY A 556 -20.08 27.22 -4.09
C GLY A 556 -21.02 27.62 -2.95
N ALA A 557 -20.78 27.20 -1.71
CA ALA A 557 -21.68 27.48 -0.58
C ALA A 557 -21.63 28.96 -0.13
N ARG A 558 -20.55 29.67 -0.44
CA ARG A 558 -20.35 31.07 0.00
C ARG A 558 -21.03 32.13 -0.89
N ARG A 559 -21.85 31.71 -1.87
CA ARG A 559 -22.54 32.62 -2.79
C ARG A 559 -24.06 32.45 -2.80
N ARG A 560 -24.65 32.10 -1.65
CA ARG A 560 -26.11 32.12 -1.46
C ARG A 560 -26.49 33.37 -0.66
N ASN A 561 -26.95 34.38 -1.40
CA ASN A 561 -27.80 35.51 -1.01
C ASN A 561 -27.31 36.43 0.11
N ALA A 562 -26.57 37.49 -0.24
CA ALA A 562 -26.82 38.77 0.39
C ALA A 562 -28.17 39.26 -0.16
N ALA A 563 -29.24 39.09 0.60
CA ALA A 563 -30.51 39.72 0.29
C ALA A 563 -30.29 41.23 0.31
N VAL A 564 -30.59 41.90 -0.80
CA VAL A 564 -30.73 43.35 -0.85
C VAL A 564 -31.89 43.70 0.09
N ALA A 565 -31.63 44.54 1.08
CA ALA A 565 -32.68 45.09 1.93
C ALA A 565 -33.61 45.94 1.04
N ALA A 566 -34.91 45.66 1.11
CA ALA A 566 -35.91 46.53 0.49
C ALA A 566 -36.06 47.79 1.36
N GLU A 567 -35.94 48.97 0.74
CA GLU A 567 -36.39 50.25 1.28
C GLU A 567 -37.92 50.33 1.33
#